data_AF-A0A840G1M4-F1
#
_entry.id   AF-A0A840G1M4-F1
#
_cell.length_a   1.000
_cell.length_b   1.000
_cell.length_c   1.000
_cell.angle_alpha   90.00
_cell.angle_beta   90.00
_cell.angle_gamma   90.00
#
_symmetry.space_group_name_H-M   'P 1'
#
loop_
_entity.id
_entity.type
_entity.pdbx_description
1 polymer ?
#
loop_
_entity_poly.entity_id
_entity_poly.type
_entity_poly.pdbx_seq_one_letter_code
_entity_poly.pdbx_strand_id
1 'polypeptide(L)'
;MSENLHEQAGEAGNRYMRITIECPHCGTRCVACDSRAMSKTMREITYRCRNWRCGFTGVATLEFQRVLVLSSIPAADVSLPLSRHIRRGQLALALADEDNVADDEATYVANLHTPTNDWGTGGAMSGAPPD
;
A
#
# COMPACT_ATOMS: atom_id res chain seq x y z
N MET A 1 -40.78 13.33 -9.82
CA MET A 1 -39.85 13.36 -10.96
C MET A 1 -38.69 14.26 -10.55
N SER A 2 -37.73 13.68 -9.83
CA SER A 2 -36.52 14.37 -9.35
C SER A 2 -35.41 13.32 -9.39
N GLU A 3 -35.11 12.90 -10.60
CA GLU A 3 -34.10 11.92 -10.96
C GLU A 3 -32.69 12.55 -10.82
N ASN A 4 -31.75 11.71 -10.37
CA ASN A 4 -30.33 11.78 -10.68
C ASN A 4 -29.46 12.92 -10.10
N LEU A 5 -29.33 12.94 -8.77
CA LEU A 5 -28.13 13.47 -8.09
C LEU A 5 -26.97 12.45 -8.01
N HIS A 6 -27.10 11.27 -8.63
CA HIS A 6 -26.05 10.24 -8.68
C HIS A 6 -25.12 10.35 -9.90
N GLU A 7 -25.32 11.34 -10.79
CA GLU A 7 -24.69 11.36 -12.12
C GLU A 7 -23.46 12.29 -12.25
N GLN A 8 -22.75 12.64 -11.17
CA GLN A 8 -21.54 13.50 -11.25
C GLN A 8 -20.38 13.04 -10.35
N ALA A 9 -20.23 11.73 -10.13
CA ALA A 9 -19.04 11.14 -9.48
C ALA A 9 -18.18 10.30 -10.45
N GLY A 10 -18.30 10.55 -11.75
CA GLY A 10 -17.44 9.93 -12.77
C GLY A 10 -16.32 10.86 -13.18
N GLU A 11 -15.16 10.81 -12.49
CA GLU A 11 -13.82 11.11 -13.08
C GLU A 11 -12.65 11.11 -12.08
N ALA A 12 -12.83 10.85 -10.78
CA ALA A 12 -11.72 10.52 -9.88
C ALA A 12 -11.43 9.01 -9.97
N GLY A 13 -10.90 8.57 -11.12
CA GLY A 13 -10.60 7.16 -11.37
C GLY A 13 -9.75 6.55 -10.27
N ASN A 14 -10.16 5.38 -9.78
CA ASN A 14 -9.48 4.49 -8.84
C ASN A 14 -7.94 4.47 -9.01
N ARG A 15 -7.23 5.37 -8.28
CA ARG A 15 -5.76 5.50 -8.25
C ARG A 15 -5.10 4.51 -7.28
N TYR A 16 -5.85 3.53 -6.75
CA TYR A 16 -5.27 2.52 -5.87
C TYR A 16 -4.35 1.60 -6.67
N MET A 17 -3.09 1.49 -6.24
CA MET A 17 -2.10 0.62 -6.86
C MET A 17 -2.58 -0.84 -6.80
N ARG A 18 -2.78 -1.47 -7.97
CA ARG A 18 -3.12 -2.89 -8.05
C ARG A 18 -1.83 -3.70 -7.93
N ILE A 19 -1.71 -4.48 -6.84
CA ILE A 19 -0.58 -5.39 -6.64
C ILE A 19 -0.67 -6.51 -7.69
N THR A 20 0.36 -6.62 -8.53
CA THR A 20 0.48 -7.66 -9.56
C THR A 20 1.84 -8.30 -9.44
N ILE A 21 1.92 -9.60 -9.74
CA ILE A 21 3.16 -10.38 -9.69
C ILE A 21 3.46 -10.99 -11.07
N GLU A 22 4.74 -11.21 -11.36
CA GLU A 22 5.17 -11.86 -12.60
C GLU A 22 5.19 -13.38 -12.44
N CYS A 23 4.86 -14.10 -13.51
CA CYS A 23 4.92 -15.55 -13.52
C CYS A 23 6.39 -16.02 -13.44
N PRO A 24 6.76 -16.91 -12.50
CA PRO A 24 8.13 -17.38 -12.36
C PRO A 24 8.62 -18.22 -13.55
N HIS A 25 7.73 -18.70 -14.41
CA HIS A 25 8.10 -19.53 -15.56
C HIS A 25 8.27 -18.76 -16.87
N CYS A 26 7.49 -17.70 -17.08
CA CYS A 26 7.47 -17.00 -18.38
C CYS A 26 7.51 -15.46 -18.27
N GLY A 27 7.64 -14.90 -17.07
CA GLY A 27 7.66 -13.45 -16.83
C GLY A 27 6.32 -12.73 -17.10
N THR A 28 5.33 -13.42 -17.70
CA THR A 28 4.03 -12.81 -17.97
C THR A 28 3.32 -12.50 -16.66
N ARG A 29 2.83 -11.27 -16.50
CA ARG A 29 2.04 -10.86 -15.34
C ARG A 29 0.86 -11.81 -15.07
N CYS A 30 0.75 -12.24 -13.83
CA CYS A 30 -0.35 -13.05 -13.31
C CYS A 30 -1.54 -12.18 -12.88
N VAL A 31 -2.72 -12.80 -12.82
CA VAL A 31 -3.96 -12.21 -12.29
C VAL A 31 -4.32 -12.91 -11.00
N ALA A 32 -4.67 -12.14 -9.96
CA ALA A 32 -5.22 -12.70 -8.73
C ALA A 32 -6.65 -13.19 -9.00
N CYS A 33 -6.92 -14.46 -8.71
CA CYS A 33 -8.20 -15.11 -8.97
C CYS A 33 -9.04 -15.30 -7.71
N ASP A 34 -8.39 -15.63 -6.60
CA ASP A 34 -9.04 -15.87 -5.32
C ASP A 34 -8.11 -15.44 -4.19
N SER A 35 -8.67 -15.14 -3.03
CA SER A 35 -7.88 -14.75 -1.88
C SER A 35 -8.56 -15.06 -0.56
N ARG A 36 -7.79 -15.63 0.36
CA ARG A 36 -8.23 -16.11 1.68
C ARG A 36 -7.46 -15.43 2.79
N ALA A 37 -8.17 -14.88 3.78
CA ALA A 37 -7.54 -14.35 4.98
C ALA A 37 -7.02 -15.49 5.86
N MET A 38 -5.75 -15.40 6.27
CA MET A 38 -5.11 -16.39 7.17
C MET A 38 -5.01 -15.86 8.59
N SER A 39 -4.70 -14.57 8.74
CA SER A 39 -4.67 -13.83 10.00
C SER A 39 -5.01 -12.36 9.73
N LYS A 40 -4.98 -11.51 10.77
CA LYS A 40 -5.10 -10.05 10.58
C LYS A 40 -3.95 -9.45 9.77
N THR A 41 -2.81 -10.15 9.69
CA THR A 41 -1.59 -9.66 9.03
C THR A 41 -1.25 -10.39 7.73
N MET A 42 -1.88 -11.54 7.46
CA MET A 42 -1.51 -12.43 6.36
C MET A 42 -2.72 -12.85 5.53
N ARG A 43 -2.54 -12.86 4.21
CA ARG A 43 -3.53 -13.30 3.23
C ARG A 43 -2.89 -14.21 2.18
N GLU A 44 -3.53 -15.33 1.88
CA GLU A 44 -3.19 -16.17 0.73
C GLU A 44 -3.93 -15.67 -0.51
N ILE A 45 -3.25 -15.68 -1.64
CA ILE A 45 -3.77 -15.20 -2.92
C ILE A 45 -3.42 -16.24 -3.99
N THR A 46 -4.44 -16.76 -4.66
CA THR A 46 -4.28 -17.64 -5.81
C THR A 46 -4.11 -16.79 -7.06
N TYR A 47 -3.01 -17.01 -7.78
CA TYR A 47 -2.66 -16.35 -9.02
C TYR A 47 -2.70 -17.29 -10.20
N ARG A 48 -3.20 -16.80 -11.33
CA ARG A 48 -3.17 -17.49 -12.62
C ARG A 48 -2.36 -16.69 -13.63
N CYS A 49 -1.45 -17.37 -14.33
CA CYS A 49 -0.69 -16.78 -15.42
C CYS A 49 -1.63 -16.41 -16.58
N ARG A 50 -1.45 -15.22 -17.16
CA ARG A 50 -2.22 -14.78 -18.33
C ARG A 50 -1.77 -15.44 -19.64
N ASN A 51 -0.55 -15.98 -19.68
CA ASN A 51 -0.09 -16.70 -20.85
C ASN A 51 -0.72 -18.10 -20.88
N TRP A 52 -1.67 -18.30 -21.80
CA TRP A 52 -2.40 -19.56 -21.95
C TRP A 52 -1.47 -20.75 -22.28
N ARG A 53 -0.32 -20.52 -22.93
CA ARG A 53 0.67 -21.57 -23.21
C ARG A 53 1.44 -21.99 -21.96
N CYS A 54 1.58 -21.10 -20.99
CA CYS A 54 2.25 -21.40 -19.73
C CYS A 54 1.30 -22.10 -18.76
N GLY A 55 0.07 -21.62 -18.61
CA GLY A 55 -0.96 -22.26 -17.78
C GLY A 55 -0.68 -22.27 -16.28
N PHE A 56 0.44 -21.70 -15.82
CA PHE A 56 0.82 -21.70 -14.41
C PHE A 56 -0.27 -21.11 -13.52
N THR A 57 -0.57 -21.83 -12.45
CA THR A 57 -1.46 -21.41 -11.38
C THR A 57 -0.75 -21.71 -10.07
N GLY A 58 -0.68 -20.74 -9.17
CA GLY A 58 0.05 -20.87 -7.92
C GLY A 58 -0.55 -19.99 -6.82
N VAL A 59 -0.09 -20.21 -5.59
CA VAL A 59 -0.50 -19.43 -4.41
C VAL A 59 0.67 -18.58 -3.95
N ALA A 60 0.40 -17.32 -3.62
CA ALA A 60 1.35 -16.41 -3.00
C ALA A 60 0.75 -15.86 -1.70
N THR A 61 1.62 -15.49 -0.76
CA THR A 61 1.22 -14.92 0.53
C THR A 61 1.56 -13.44 0.56
N LEU A 62 0.58 -12.61 0.91
CA LEU A 62 0.77 -11.19 1.23
C LEU A 62 0.74 -11.04 2.74
N GLU A 63 1.82 -10.49 3.31
CA GLU A 63 1.95 -10.31 4.75
C GLU A 63 2.45 -8.90 5.09
N PHE A 64 1.82 -8.26 6.08
CA PHE A 64 2.36 -7.06 6.71
C PHE A 64 3.57 -7.44 7.57
N GLN A 65 4.78 -7.06 7.16
CA GLN A 65 6.00 -7.49 7.83
C GLN A 65 6.47 -6.58 8.96
N ARG A 66 6.22 -5.27 8.86
CA ARG A 66 6.70 -4.28 9.82
C ARG A 66 5.89 -3.00 9.76
N VAL A 67 5.86 -2.28 10.88
CA VAL A 67 5.25 -0.96 10.98
C VAL A 67 6.22 0.11 10.49
N LEU A 68 5.81 0.93 9.52
CA LEU A 68 6.57 2.11 9.06
C LEU A 68 6.17 3.38 9.81
N VAL A 69 4.87 3.53 10.10
CA VAL A 69 4.25 4.58 10.92
C VAL A 69 3.18 3.91 11.77
N LEU A 70 3.04 4.29 13.04
CA LEU A 70 2.02 3.71 13.92
C LEU A 70 0.61 4.09 13.45
N SER A 71 -0.34 3.19 13.67
CA SER A 71 -1.77 3.52 13.55
C SER A 71 -2.19 4.43 14.70
N SER A 72 -3.01 5.44 14.41
CA SER A 72 -3.71 6.23 15.44
C SER A 72 -4.79 5.42 16.16
N ILE A 73 -5.16 4.25 15.63
CA ILE A 73 -6.12 3.32 16.21
C ILE A 73 -5.48 1.91 16.23
N PRO A 74 -4.56 1.63 17.16
CA PRO A 74 -3.87 0.34 17.23
C PRO A 74 -4.80 -0.76 17.74
N ALA A 75 -4.82 -1.91 17.05
CA ALA A 75 -5.52 -3.11 17.54
C ALA A 75 -4.63 -3.86 18.55
N ALA A 76 -5.18 -4.21 19.72
CA ALA A 76 -4.43 -4.83 20.81
C ALA A 76 -3.88 -6.23 20.50
N ASP A 77 -4.51 -6.96 19.55
CA ASP A 77 -4.13 -8.32 19.17
C ASP A 77 -3.24 -8.39 17.93
N VAL A 78 -2.80 -7.23 17.40
CA VAL A 78 -1.86 -7.15 16.27
C VAL A 78 -0.49 -6.73 16.77
N SER A 79 0.47 -7.64 16.69
CA SER A 79 1.88 -7.36 17.03
C SER A 79 2.75 -7.48 15.78
N LEU A 80 3.25 -6.33 15.31
CA LEU A 80 4.17 -6.23 14.18
C LEU A 80 5.48 -5.56 14.63
N PRO A 81 6.64 -6.00 14.15
CA PRO A 81 7.90 -5.36 14.48
C PRO A 81 7.96 -3.94 13.90
N LEU A 82 8.56 -3.02 14.65
CA LEU A 82 8.79 -1.65 14.19
C LEU A 82 9.95 -1.60 13.19
N SER A 83 9.83 -0.77 12.15
CA SER A 83 10.93 -0.44 11.24
C SER A 83 12.13 0.15 11.97
N ARG A 84 13.34 -0.12 11.46
CA ARG A 84 14.60 0.43 12.00
C ARG A 84 14.64 1.97 12.05
N HIS A 85 13.86 2.63 11.20
CA HIS A 85 13.84 4.10 11.09
C HIS A 85 12.95 4.76 12.14
N ILE A 86 12.14 3.98 12.88
CA ILE A 86 11.31 4.51 13.96
C ILE A 86 12.20 4.77 15.17
N ARG A 87 12.41 6.06 15.48
CA ARG A 87 13.16 6.49 16.67
C ARG A 87 12.33 6.26 17.92
N ARG A 88 12.47 5.06 18.53
CA ARG A 88 11.68 4.60 19.68
C ARG A 88 11.61 5.60 20.84
N GLY A 89 12.71 6.30 21.13
CA GLY A 89 12.73 7.33 22.19
C GLY A 89 11.82 8.52 21.89
N GLN A 90 11.83 9.02 20.64
CA GLN A 90 10.93 10.09 20.23
C GLN A 90 9.47 9.61 20.16
N LEU A 91 9.27 8.38 19.73
CA LEU A 91 7.95 7.77 19.71
C LEU A 91 7.36 7.69 21.14
N ALA A 92 8.15 7.24 22.12
CA ALA A 92 7.71 7.17 23.50
C ALA A 92 7.30 8.55 24.05
N LEU A 93 8.03 9.61 23.68
CA LEU A 93 7.67 10.98 24.03
C LEU A 93 6.37 11.43 23.36
N ALA A 94 6.20 11.16 22.07
CA ALA A 94 4.99 11.52 21.32
C ALA A 94 3.73 10.78 21.78
N LEU A 95 3.88 9.55 22.31
CA LEU A 95 2.78 8.79 22.91
C LEU A 95 2.44 9.27 24.33
N ALA A 96 3.35 9.97 25.00
CA ALA A 96 3.11 10.59 26.30
C ALA A 96 2.52 12.01 26.16
N ASP A 97 2.41 12.52 24.94
CA ASP A 97 1.88 13.83 24.62
C ASP A 97 0.36 13.73 24.34
N GLU A 98 -0.43 14.24 25.27
CA GLU A 98 -1.91 14.12 25.27
C GLU A 98 -2.58 15.02 24.21
N ASP A 99 -1.85 15.99 23.63
CA ASP A 99 -2.39 17.00 22.70
C ASP A 99 -2.27 16.62 21.20
N ASN A 100 -1.87 15.38 20.88
CA ASN A 100 -1.60 14.94 19.51
C ASN A 100 -2.88 14.64 18.71
N VAL A 101 -3.59 15.69 18.28
CA VAL A 101 -4.79 15.61 17.46
C VAL A 101 -4.47 16.08 16.04
N ALA A 102 -4.35 15.14 15.10
CA ALA A 102 -4.27 15.46 13.67
C ALA A 102 -5.49 14.83 12.96
N ASP A 103 -6.51 15.65 12.67
CA ASP A 103 -7.80 15.18 12.17
C ASP A 103 -8.30 15.98 10.95
N ASP A 104 -7.53 15.95 9.86
CA ASP A 104 -8.05 16.28 8.54
C ASP A 104 -8.03 15.02 7.64
N GLU A 105 -9.12 14.27 7.70
CA GLU A 105 -9.36 13.07 6.89
C GLU A 105 -9.22 13.34 5.39
N ALA A 106 -9.68 14.52 4.92
CA ALA A 106 -9.60 14.87 3.50
C ALA A 106 -8.15 15.03 3.05
N THR A 107 -7.31 15.69 3.87
CA THR A 107 -5.87 15.79 3.61
C THR A 107 -5.18 14.43 3.66
N TYR A 108 -5.56 13.54 4.59
CA TYR A 108 -5.02 12.18 4.65
C TYR A 108 -5.35 11.38 3.38
N VAL A 109 -6.62 11.35 2.96
CA VAL A 109 -7.06 10.61 1.78
C VAL A 109 -6.39 11.14 0.51
N ALA A 110 -6.25 12.46 0.37
CA ALA A 110 -5.54 13.06 -0.76
C ALA A 110 -4.08 12.60 -0.86
N ASN A 111 -3.43 12.39 0.29
CA ASN A 111 -2.02 11.97 0.38
C ASN A 111 -1.79 10.45 0.27
N LEU A 112 -2.82 9.61 0.32
CA LEU A 112 -2.67 8.14 0.23
C LEU A 112 -1.97 7.67 -1.06
N HIS A 113 -2.07 8.44 -2.14
CA HIS A 113 -1.44 8.12 -3.41
C HIS A 113 0.00 8.64 -3.53
N THR A 114 0.44 9.45 -2.58
CA THR A 114 1.82 9.94 -2.51
C THR A 114 2.70 8.78 -2.05
N PRO A 115 3.66 8.32 -2.87
CA PRO A 115 4.58 7.28 -2.48
C PRO A 115 5.30 7.68 -1.19
N THR A 116 5.23 6.84 -0.16
CA THR A 116 5.89 7.09 1.12
C THR A 116 7.41 7.01 1.03
N ASN A 117 7.94 6.39 -0.04
CA ASN A 117 9.36 6.29 -0.29
C ASN A 117 9.65 6.53 -1.79
N ASP A 118 10.72 7.25 -2.06
CA ASP A 118 11.39 7.42 -3.34
C ASP A 118 12.13 6.14 -3.74
N TRP A 119 11.39 5.08 -4.11
CA TRP A 119 12.00 3.93 -4.78
C TRP A 119 12.42 4.33 -6.20
N GLY A 120 13.55 5.04 -6.28
CA GLY A 120 14.35 5.35 -7.46
C GLY A 120 13.59 5.42 -8.79
N THR A 121 12.96 6.56 -9.09
CA THR A 121 12.95 7.03 -10.47
C THR A 121 14.39 7.32 -10.86
N GLY A 122 15.06 6.31 -11.40
CA GLY A 122 16.40 6.45 -11.94
C GLY A 122 16.44 7.57 -12.99
N GLY A 123 17.28 8.57 -12.73
CA GLY A 123 18.00 9.32 -13.74
C GLY A 123 17.25 10.43 -14.48
N ALA A 124 17.39 11.66 -13.98
CA ALA A 124 17.83 12.81 -14.80
C ALA A 124 18.25 13.95 -13.86
N MET A 125 19.45 13.86 -13.29
CA MET A 125 20.16 15.05 -12.81
C MET A 125 20.68 15.80 -14.05
N SER A 126 19.86 16.65 -14.66
CA SER A 126 20.33 17.67 -15.59
C SER A 126 20.46 18.99 -14.84
N GLY A 127 21.69 19.36 -14.49
CA GLY A 127 21.99 20.63 -13.84
C GLY A 127 23.48 20.75 -13.56
N ALA A 128 24.27 21.06 -14.60
CA ALA A 128 25.61 21.57 -14.43
C ALA A 128 25.57 22.89 -13.64
N PRO A 129 26.51 23.15 -12.71
CA PRO A 129 26.59 24.43 -12.02
C PRO A 129 27.06 25.54 -12.99
N PRO A 130 26.55 26.77 -12.88
CA PRO A 130 27.05 27.89 -13.66
C PRO A 130 28.44 28.34 -13.16
N ASP A 131 29.26 28.77 -14.11
CA ASP A 131 30.60 29.40 -13.92
C ASP A 131 30.54 30.71 -13.13
#